data_AF-A0A0J9TLP5-F1
#
_entry.id   AF-A0A0J9TLP5-F1
#
_cell.length_a   1.000
_cell.length_b   1.000
_cell.length_c   1.000
_cell.angle_alpha   90.00
_cell.angle_beta   90.00
_cell.angle_gamma   90.00
#
_symmetry.space_group_name_H-M   'P 1'
#
loop_
_entity.id
_entity.type
_entity.pdbx_description
1 polymer ?
#
loop_
_entity_poly.entity_id
_entity_poly.type
_entity_poly.pdbx_seq_one_letter_code
_entity_poly.pdbx_strand_id
1 'polypeptide(L)'
;MIEFYKELGLSETATQEEIDKAYEVLKKKYSKTPNKPSAKMIRIERSYQALCSMNEELEFTKNKKYIEGFEPLIRESEEPFQ
;
A
#
# COMPACT_ATOMS: atom_id res chain seq x y z
N MET A 1 -1.20 12.33 -4.75
CA MET A 1 -1.83 11.15 -4.09
C MET A 1 -3.25 10.95 -4.57
N ILE A 2 -4.13 11.96 -4.45
CA ILE A 2 -5.56 11.91 -4.82
C ILE A 2 -5.81 11.48 -6.28
N GLU A 3 -4.92 11.91 -7.18
CA GLU A 3 -5.09 11.68 -8.61
C GLU A 3 -4.93 10.19 -9.00
N PHE A 4 -4.13 9.42 -8.26
CA PHE A 4 -3.93 7.99 -8.54
C PHE A 4 -5.18 7.16 -8.22
N TYR A 5 -5.83 7.44 -7.08
CA TYR A 5 -7.11 6.83 -6.72
C TYR A 5 -8.19 7.18 -7.74
N LYS A 6 -8.25 8.43 -8.20
CA LYS A 6 -9.19 8.85 -9.25
C LYS A 6 -8.96 8.15 -10.59
N GLU A 7 -7.71 7.90 -11.00
CA GLU A 7 -7.40 7.16 -12.23
C GLU A 7 -7.85 5.69 -12.17
N LEU A 8 -7.86 5.10 -10.98
CA LEU A 8 -8.42 3.77 -10.71
C LEU A 8 -9.94 3.77 -10.45
N GLY A 9 -10.55 4.95 -10.31
CA GLY A 9 -11.97 5.11 -9.99
C GLY A 9 -12.30 4.76 -8.53
N LEU A 10 -11.33 4.92 -7.63
CA LEU A 10 -11.41 4.60 -6.22
C LEU A 10 -11.45 5.85 -5.34
N SER A 11 -11.93 5.66 -4.11
CA SER A 11 -11.84 6.67 -3.04
C SER A 11 -10.41 6.73 -2.49
N GLU A 12 -10.01 7.87 -1.93
CA GLU A 12 -8.72 8.04 -1.23
C GLU A 12 -8.57 7.16 0.01
N THR A 13 -9.70 6.62 0.50
CA THR A 13 -9.79 5.69 1.62
C THR A 13 -9.82 4.23 1.17
N ALA A 14 -9.65 3.95 -0.13
CA ALA A 14 -9.68 2.59 -0.65
C ALA A 14 -8.54 1.76 -0.06
N THR A 15 -8.85 0.52 0.31
CA THR A 15 -7.85 -0.40 0.86
C THR A 15 -6.97 -0.99 -0.26
N GLN A 16 -5.81 -1.54 0.11
CA GLN A 16 -4.93 -2.21 -0.86
C GLN A 16 -5.65 -3.31 -1.64
N GLU A 17 -6.58 -4.04 -1.01
CA GLU A 17 -7.39 -5.06 -1.68
C GLU A 17 -8.33 -4.45 -2.74
N GLU A 18 -8.92 -3.28 -2.48
CA GLU A 18 -9.75 -2.57 -3.46
C GLU A 18 -8.91 -2.03 -4.62
N ILE A 19 -7.70 -1.56 -4.34
CA ILE A 19 -6.73 -1.10 -5.35
C ILE A 19 -6.35 -2.25 -6.30
N ASP A 20 -6.06 -3.43 -5.74
CA ASP A 20 -5.75 -4.65 -6.51
C ASP A 20 -6.93 -5.09 -7.38
N LYS A 21 -8.13 -5.16 -6.80
CA LYS A 21 -9.37 -5.51 -7.52
C LYS A 21 -9.66 -4.54 -8.66
N ALA A 22 -9.52 -3.23 -8.44
CA ALA A 22 -9.75 -2.22 -9.47
C ALA A 22 -8.73 -2.36 -10.61
N TYR A 23 -7.46 -2.58 -10.27
CA TYR A 23 -6.40 -2.78 -11.26
C TYR A 23 -6.66 -4.04 -12.11
N GLU A 24 -7.02 -5.17 -11.50
CA GLU A 24 -7.37 -6.39 -12.23
C GLU A 24 -8.54 -6.21 -13.20
N VAL A 25 -9.60 -5.52 -12.77
CA VAL A 25 -10.78 -5.25 -13.61
C VAL A 25 -10.38 -4.38 -14.81
N LEU A 26 -9.61 -3.31 -14.58
CA LEU A 26 -9.14 -2.42 -15.64
C LEU A 26 -8.19 -3.17 -16.58
N LYS A 27 -7.26 -3.95 -16.05
CA LYS A 27 -6.34 -4.79 -16.83
C LYS A 27 -7.11 -5.76 -17.74
N LYS A 28 -8.12 -6.46 -17.22
CA LYS A 28 -8.98 -7.35 -18.03
C LYS A 28 -9.76 -6.57 -19.09
N LYS A 29 -10.21 -5.35 -18.79
CA LYS A 29 -10.94 -4.48 -19.72
C LYS A 29 -10.06 -4.00 -20.88
N TYR A 30 -8.83 -3.58 -20.61
CA TYR A 30 -7.90 -3.09 -21.64
C TYR A 30 -7.06 -4.20 -22.30
N SER A 31 -6.94 -5.38 -21.69
CA SER A 31 -6.29 -6.56 -22.31
C SER A 31 -7.06 -7.06 -23.54
N LYS A 32 -8.38 -6.83 -23.59
CA LYS A 32 -9.22 -7.15 -24.76
C LYS A 32 -8.96 -6.28 -26.00
N THR A 33 -8.11 -5.25 -25.89
CA THR A 33 -7.64 -4.45 -27.04
C THR A 33 -6.19 -4.81 -27.38
N PRO A 34 -5.95 -5.87 -28.18
CA PRO A 34 -4.62 -6.43 -28.40
C PRO A 34 -3.67 -5.53 -29.22
N ASN A 35 -4.18 -4.47 -29.86
CA ASN A 35 -3.42 -3.76 -30.90
C ASN A 35 -2.70 -2.48 -30.43
N LYS A 36 -2.81 -2.10 -29.16
CA LYS A 36 -1.97 -1.06 -28.51
C LYS A 36 -2.30 -0.97 -27.02
N PRO A 37 -1.30 -0.90 -26.12
CA PRO A 37 -1.56 -0.43 -24.77
C PRO A 37 -2.09 0.99 -24.89
N SER A 38 -3.38 1.18 -24.57
CA SER A 38 -3.97 2.51 -24.56
C SER A 38 -3.17 3.37 -23.58
N ALA A 39 -2.95 4.65 -23.89
CA ALA A 39 -2.29 5.57 -22.96
C ALA A 39 -2.92 5.54 -21.55
N LYS A 40 -4.21 5.18 -21.50
CA LYS A 40 -5.00 4.90 -20.31
C LYS A 40 -4.51 3.69 -19.49
N MET A 41 -4.11 2.58 -20.13
CA MET A 41 -3.55 1.41 -19.45
C MET A 41 -2.18 1.74 -18.82
N ILE A 42 -1.34 2.49 -19.51
CA ILE A 42 -0.03 2.94 -19.00
C ILE A 42 -0.21 3.83 -17.77
N ARG A 43 -1.21 4.72 -17.80
CA ARG A 43 -1.59 5.58 -16.68
C ARG A 43 -2.12 4.80 -15.48
N ILE A 44 -2.98 3.81 -15.72
CA ILE A 44 -3.51 2.93 -14.67
C ILE A 44 -2.40 2.12 -14.01
N GLU A 45 -1.46 1.58 -14.79
CA GLU A 45 -0.32 0.82 -14.27
C GLU A 45 0.61 1.69 -13.40
N ARG A 46 0.92 2.91 -13.86
CA ARG A 46 1.70 3.87 -13.06
C ARG A 46 0.99 4.27 -11.77
N SER A 47 -0.32 4.50 -11.83
CA SER A 47 -1.12 4.87 -10.67
C SER A 47 -1.18 3.73 -9.66
N TYR A 48 -1.34 2.48 -10.12
CA TYR A 48 -1.29 1.29 -9.29
C TYR A 48 0.07 1.12 -8.59
N GLN A 49 1.18 1.24 -9.33
CA GLN A 49 2.53 1.17 -8.76
C GLN A 49 2.76 2.24 -7.69
N ALA A 50 2.36 3.48 -7.96
CA ALA A 50 2.50 4.57 -6.99
C ALA A 50 1.72 4.28 -5.71
N LEU A 51 0.47 3.80 -5.82
CA LEU A 51 -0.35 3.45 -4.64
C LEU A 51 0.24 2.28 -3.85
N CYS A 52 0.79 1.27 -4.53
CA CYS A 52 1.42 0.13 -3.86
C CYS A 52 2.66 0.57 -3.06
N SER A 53 3.52 1.42 -3.63
CA SER A 53 4.69 1.97 -2.92
C SER A 53 4.30 2.84 -1.73
N MET A 54 3.22 3.59 -1.85
CA MET A 54 2.69 4.41 -0.75
C MET A 54 2.13 3.57 0.39
N ASN A 55 1.46 2.46 0.08
CA ASN A 55 0.96 1.55 1.11
C ASN A 55 2.11 0.82 1.82
N GLU A 56 3.14 0.41 1.08
CA GLU A 56 4.36 -0.20 1.64
C GLU A 56 5.08 0.76 2.62
N GLU A 57 5.22 2.04 2.27
CA GLU A 57 5.81 3.05 3.16
C GLU A 57 4.96 3.28 4.44
N LEU A 58 3.62 3.22 4.31
CA LEU A 58 2.69 3.35 5.43
C LEU A 58 2.74 2.15 6.39
N GLU A 59 2.87 0.94 5.84
CA GLU A 59 3.05 -0.29 6.62
C GLU A 59 4.42 -0.31 7.31
N PHE A 60 5.46 0.15 6.62
CA PHE A 60 6.79 0.28 7.20
C PHE A 60 6.83 1.28 8.36
N THR A 61 6.18 2.44 8.22
CA THR A 61 6.09 3.44 9.30
C THR A 61 5.22 2.98 10.48
N LYS A 62 4.11 2.27 10.21
CA LYS A 62 3.31 1.64 11.28
C LYS A 62 4.10 0.59 12.04
N ASN A 63 4.82 -0.29 11.33
CA ASN A 63 5.69 -1.29 11.97
C ASN A 63 6.82 -0.62 12.75
N LYS A 64 7.49 0.40 12.20
CA LYS A 64 8.55 1.12 12.90
C LYS A 64 8.07 1.74 14.22
N LYS A 65 6.89 2.37 14.24
CA LYS A 65 6.26 2.88 15.47
C LYS A 65 5.95 1.77 16.49
N TYR A 66 5.62 0.57 16.02
CA TYR A 66 5.38 -0.57 16.90
C TYR A 66 6.67 -1.07 17.56
N ILE A 67 7.80 -1.00 16.84
CA ILE A 67 9.11 -1.43 17.34
C ILE A 67 9.71 -0.37 18.29
N GLU A 68 9.55 0.93 18.00
CA GLU A 68 9.97 2.01 18.92
C GLU A 68 9.05 2.20 20.14
N GLY A 69 7.88 1.56 20.16
CA GLY A 69 6.96 1.52 21.31
C GLY A 69 7.22 0.39 22.31
N PHE A 70 8.18 -0.49 22.04
CA PHE A 70 8.70 -1.42 23.03
C PHE A 70 9.80 -0.70 23.83
N GLU A 71 9.39 0.03 24.88
CA GLU A 71 10.32 0.24 25.99
C GLU A 71 10.78 -1.16 26.46
N PRO A 72 12.08 -1.44 26.55
CA PRO A 72 12.52 -2.66 27.18
C PRO A 72 12.00 -2.62 28.62
N LEU A 73 11.06 -3.51 28.95
CA LEU A 73 10.74 -3.84 30.33
C LEU A 73 12.02 -4.42 30.93
N ILE A 74 12.90 -3.56 31.45
CA ILE A 74 14.01 -3.98 32.31
C ILE A 74 13.33 -4.49 33.58
N ARG A 75 12.91 -5.75 33.53
CA ARG A 75 12.43 -6.51 34.67
C ARG A 75 13.61 -7.30 35.21
N GLU A 76 14.53 -6.61 35.85
CA GLU A 76 15.34 -7.23 36.89
C GLU A 76 14.73 -6.85 38.23
N SER A 77 13.69 -7.61 38.59
CA SER A 77 13.29 -7.79 39.97
C SER A 77 14.20 -8.85 40.59
N GLU A 78 14.62 -8.57 41.83
CA GLU A 78 15.09 -9.49 42.88
C GLU A 78 16.56 -9.98 42.78
N GLU A 79 17.43 -9.93 43.79
CA GLU A 79 17.40 -9.45 45.19
C GLU A 79 18.86 -9.55 45.77
N PRO A 80 19.14 -9.19 47.06
CA PRO A 80 20.46 -8.73 47.51
C PRO A 80 21.44 -9.86 47.85
N PHE A 81 22.75 -9.60 47.68
CA PHE A 81 23.79 -10.39 48.33
C PHE A 81 24.24 -9.71 49.63
N GLN A 82 24.18 -10.49 50.71
CA GLN A 82 24.46 -10.14 52.10
C GLN A 82 25.86 -9.58 52.36
#